data_AF-A0A2T4Y0L4-F1
#
_entry.id   AF-A0A2T4Y0L4-F1
#
_cell.length_a   1.000
_cell.length_b   1.000
_cell.length_c   1.000
_cell.angle_alpha   90.00
_cell.angle_beta   90.00
_cell.angle_gamma   90.00
#
_symmetry.space_group_name_H-M   'P 1'
#
loop_
_entity.id
_entity.type
_entity.pdbx_description
1 polymer ?
#
loop_
_entity_poly.entity_id
_entity_poly.type
_entity_poly.pdbx_seq_one_letter_code
_entity_poly.pdbx_strand_id
1 'polypeptide(L)' 'CLNEHWFSDILHARKTINDWRQDYNECRPHSSLDYQTPAEFATDWRNRKYEEKPTDITN' A
#
# COMPACT_ATOMS: atom_id res chain seq x y z
N CYS A 1 -12.58 30.89 -13.01
CA CYS A 1 -12.34 29.83 -14.00
C CYS A 1 -11.51 28.74 -13.33
N LEU A 2 -12.11 27.57 -13.08
CA LEU A 2 -11.46 26.45 -12.42
C LEU A 2 -10.55 25.77 -13.46
N ASN A 3 -9.25 25.67 -13.17
CA ASN A 3 -8.29 25.03 -14.06
C ASN A 3 -8.68 23.58 -14.27
N GLU A 4 -9.40 23.31 -15.36
CA GLU A 4 -9.61 21.97 -15.87
C GLU A 4 -8.25 21.44 -16.32
N HIS A 5 -7.62 20.61 -15.48
CA HIS A 5 -6.53 19.77 -15.93
C HIS A 5 -7.15 18.75 -16.89
N TRP A 6 -7.18 19.08 -18.18
CA TRP A 6 -7.56 18.14 -19.22
C TRP A 6 -6.50 17.03 -19.18
N PHE A 7 -6.81 15.92 -18.51
CA PHE A 7 -6.07 14.69 -18.71
C PHE A 7 -6.19 14.39 -20.20
N SER A 8 -5.11 14.61 -20.94
CA SER A 8 -5.09 14.52 -22.41
C SER A 8 -5.54 13.16 -22.94
N ASP A 9 -5.51 12.13 -22.07
CA ASP A 9 -5.98 10.77 -22.32
C ASP A 9 -6.30 10.08 -20.97
N ILE A 10 -7.36 9.27 -20.91
CA ILE A 10 -7.71 8.39 -19.77
C ILE A 10 -6.55 7.45 -19.45
N LEU A 11 -5.80 7.01 -20.46
CA LEU A 11 -4.64 6.15 -20.28
C LEU A 11 -3.55 6.84 -19.43
N HIS A 12 -3.31 8.13 -19.69
CA HIS A 12 -2.34 8.91 -18.93
C HIS A 12 -2.78 9.08 -17.48
N ALA A 13 -4.05 9.43 -17.25
CA ALA A 13 -4.61 9.54 -15.90
C ALA A 13 -4.47 8.22 -15.11
N ARG A 14 -4.79 7.09 -15.75
CA ARG A 14 -4.65 5.75 -15.15
C ARG A 14 -3.20 5.45 -14.78
N LYS A 15 -2.25 5.78 -15.67
CA LYS A 15 -0.83 5.57 -15.42
C LYS A 15 -0.39 6.40 -14.21
N THR A 16 -0.66 7.70 -14.21
CA THR A 16 -0.29 8.59 -13.12
C THR A 16 -0.87 8.12 -11.78
N ILE A 17 -2.14 7.73 -11.74
CA ILE A 17 -2.77 7.22 -10.51
C ILE A 17 -2.09 5.93 -10.03
N ASN A 18 -1.77 5.01 -10.94
CA ASN A 18 -1.08 3.77 -10.59
C ASN A 18 0.34 4.03 -10.07
N ASP A 19 1.09 4.90 -10.75
CA ASP A 19 2.44 5.27 -10.34
C ASP A 19 2.42 5.90 -8.93
N TRP A 20 1.48 6.81 -8.66
CA TRP A 20 1.28 7.40 -7.33
C TRP A 20 0.86 6.38 -6.28
N ARG A 21 -0.05 5.48 -6.62
CA ARG A 21 -0.51 4.43 -5.70
C ARG A 21 0.64 3.50 -5.33
N GLN A 22 1.51 3.17 -6.28
CA GLN A 22 2.68 2.33 -6.02
C GLN A 22 3.66 3.05 -5.09
N ASP A 23 4.06 4.27 -5.43
CA ASP A 23 4.99 5.08 -4.61
C ASP A 23 4.47 5.25 -3.16
N TYR A 24 3.18 5.55 -3.00
CA TYR A 24 2.59 5.72 -1.68
C TYR A 24 2.63 4.43 -0.86
N ASN A 25 2.32 3.29 -1.46
CA ASN A 25 2.24 2.01 -0.75
C ASN A 25 3.62 1.42 -0.43
N GLU A 26 4.62 1.66 -1.28
CA GLU A 26 5.92 0.98 -1.23
C GLU A 26 7.06 1.87 -0.70
N CYS A 27 6.97 3.19 -0.84
CA CYS A 27 8.12 4.07 -0.59
C CYS A 27 7.88 5.08 0.55
N ARG A 28 6.62 5.33 0.95
CA ARG A 28 6.29 6.39 1.89
C ARG A 28 6.02 5.85 3.30
N PRO A 29 6.92 6.08 4.26
CA PRO A 29 6.67 5.74 5.64
C PRO A 29 5.60 6.67 6.25
N HIS A 30 4.73 6.12 7.09
CA HIS A 30 3.69 6.89 7.77
C HIS A 30 3.87 6.85 9.28
N SER A 31 3.85 8.00 9.94
CA SER A 31 4.00 8.10 11.39
C SER A 31 2.90 7.35 12.16
N SER A 32 1.70 7.22 11.59
CA SER A 32 0.60 6.43 12.19
C SER A 32 0.82 4.92 12.10
N LEU A 33 1.80 4.48 11.30
CA LEU A 33 2.20 3.07 11.15
C LEU A 33 3.62 2.87 11.70
N ASP A 34 4.02 3.60 12.75
CA ASP A 34 5.38 3.57 13.31
C ASP A 34 6.50 3.80 12.28
N TYR A 35 6.24 4.70 11.32
CA TYR A 35 7.14 4.99 10.19
C TYR A 35 7.38 3.79 9.25
N GLN A 36 6.47 2.82 9.23
CA GLN A 36 6.42 1.79 8.19
C GLN A 36 5.65 2.28 6.97
N THR A 37 5.97 1.71 5.82
CA THR A 37 5.16 1.83 4.61
C THR A 37 3.87 1.00 4.75
N PRO A 38 2.79 1.35 4.03
CA PRO A 38 1.58 0.53 4.01
C PRO A 38 1.82 -0.94 3.62
N ALA A 39 2.76 -1.20 2.71
CA ALA A 39 3.12 -2.55 2.28
C ALA A 39 3.79 -3.36 3.40
N GLU A 40 4.72 -2.76 4.14
CA GLU A 40 5.37 -3.38 5.29
C GLU A 40 4.34 -3.69 6.38
N PHE A 41 3.50 -2.71 6.74
CA PHE A 41 2.44 -2.92 7.73
C PHE A 41 1.49 -4.06 7.34
N ALA A 42 1.08 -4.13 6.06
CA ALA A 42 0.22 -5.20 5.57
C ALA A 42 0.91 -6.57 5.61
N THR A 43 2.23 -6.61 5.43
CA THR A 43 3.03 -7.84 5.51
C THR A 43 3.14 -8.31 6.96
N ASP A 44 3.46 -7.42 7.88
CA ASP A 44 3.53 -7.71 9.31
C ASP A 44 2.17 -8.17 9.85
N TRP A 45 1.09 -7.50 9.43
CA TRP A 45 -0.27 -7.87 9.82
C TRP A 45 -0.65 -9.27 9.34
N ARG A 46 -0.25 -9.65 8.11
CA ARG A 46 -0.46 -11.02 7.60
C ARG A 46 0.36 -12.03 8.40
N ASN A 47 1.63 -11.73 8.68
CA ASN A 47 2.52 -12.63 9.40
C ASN A 47 2.02 -12.93 10.82
N ARG A 48 1.53 -11.91 11.56
CA ARG A 48 0.90 -12.13 12.87
C ARG A 48 -0.28 -13.08 12.81
N LYS A 49 -1.11 -13.01 11.77
CA LYS A 49 -2.22 -13.96 11.57
C LYS A 49 -1.77 -15.39 11.31
N TYR A 50 -0.56 -15.60 10.80
CA TYR A 50 0.02 -16.94 10.63
C TYR A 50 0.60 -17.48 11.94
N GLU A 51 1.20 -16.62 12.77
CA GLU A 51 1.72 -16.99 14.10
C GLU A 51 0.61 -17.27 15.12
N GLU A 52 -0.53 -16.60 15.01
CA GLU A 52 -1.72 -16.84 15.85
C GLU A 52 -2.48 -18.14 15.51
N LYS A 53 -2.15 -18.81 14.39
CA LYS A 53 -2.65 -20.17 14.16
C LYS A 53 -1.81 -21.10 15.03
N PRO A 54 -2.40 -21.77 16.04
CA PRO A 54 -1.64 -22.70 16.87
C PRO A 54 -1.06 -23.77 15.95
N THR A 55 0.26 -23.86 15.91
CA THR A 55 0.96 -25.01 15.35
C THR A 55 0.77 -26.17 16.31
N ASP A 56 -0.47 -26.66 16.40
CA ASP A 56 -0.84 -27.87 17.11
C ASP A 56 -0.53 -29.06 16.18
N ILE A 57 0.76 -29.36 16.07
CA ILE A 57 1.29 -30.63 15.59
C ILE A 57 2.61 -30.87 16.33
N THR A 58 2.50 -31.05 17.64
CA THR A 58 3.46 -31.85 18.39
C THR A 58 3.13 -33.33 18.17
N ASN A 59 4.17 -34.10 17.82
CA ASN A 59 4.18 -35.54 17.51
C ASN A 59 3.31 -36.42 18.41
#